data_AF-A0A5K1JZD5-F1
#
_entry.id   AF-A0A5K1JZD5-F1
#
_cell.length_a   1.000
_cell.length_b   1.000
_cell.length_c   1.000
_cell.angle_alpha   90.00
_cell.angle_beta   90.00
_cell.angle_gamma   90.00
#
_symmetry.space_group_name_H-M   'P 1'
#
loop_
_entity.id
_entity.type
_entity.pdbx_description
1 polymer ?
#
loop_
_entity_poly.entity_id
_entity_poly.type
_entity_poly.pdbx_seq_one_letter_code
_entity_poly.pdbx_strand_id
1 'polypeptide(L)'
;IIGIPTSVAEVCLLLGDSLSASELASCTTIAERSFATFENGINGVSAITGANLQAIASIGIDHALLVKDSSILTDAFNRVHGDIVIQNALRADGIRADGSFGQHSGIIYNGNYGRDFESEILDFEIAVLESEFEASIDVQEVVEVLFEADQWMIFRNIFTDTLHWDF
;
A
#
# COMPACT_ATOMS: atom_id res chain seq x y z
N ILE A 1 -13.60 0.23 -3.60
CA ILE A 1 -13.13 0.11 -2.21
C ILE A 1 -11.87 0.93 -1.95
N ILE A 2 -11.01 1.18 -2.95
CA ILE A 2 -9.80 2.00 -2.76
C ILE A 2 -10.03 3.47 -3.16
N GLY A 3 -10.16 3.78 -4.46
CA GLY A 3 -10.05 5.16 -4.94
C GLY A 3 -10.91 6.23 -4.23
N ILE A 4 -12.23 6.04 -4.10
CA ILE A 4 -13.08 7.02 -3.39
C ILE A 4 -12.75 7.07 -1.89
N PRO A 5 -12.64 5.93 -1.18
CA PRO A 5 -12.17 5.94 0.21
C PRO A 5 -10.81 6.63 0.43
N THR A 6 -9.82 6.46 -0.45
CA THR A 6 -8.53 7.19 -0.38
C THR A 6 -8.76 8.69 -0.36
N SER A 7 -9.42 9.24 -1.39
CA SER A 7 -9.65 10.69 -1.46
C SER A 7 -10.48 11.23 -0.30
N VAL A 8 -11.43 10.44 0.22
CA VAL A 8 -12.23 10.84 1.39
C VAL A 8 -11.37 10.84 2.66
N ALA A 9 -10.58 9.79 2.89
CA ALA A 9 -9.74 9.68 4.09
C ALA A 9 -8.72 10.82 4.16
N GLU A 10 -7.98 11.07 3.07
CA GLU A 10 -6.98 12.14 2.97
C GLU A 10 -7.59 13.54 3.18
N VAL A 11 -8.69 13.84 2.48
CA VAL A 11 -9.35 15.16 2.59
C VAL A 11 -9.89 15.37 4.00
N CYS A 12 -10.49 14.34 4.60
CA CYS A 12 -11.03 14.45 5.95
C CYS A 12 -9.91 14.56 7.00
N LEU A 13 -8.78 13.86 6.82
CA LEU A 13 -7.60 14.02 7.65
C LEU A 13 -7.06 15.45 7.58
N LEU A 14 -6.97 16.03 6.38
CA LEU A 14 -6.54 17.41 6.17
C LEU A 14 -7.47 18.44 6.83
N LEU A 15 -8.78 18.21 6.76
CA LEU A 15 -9.77 19.09 7.40
C LEU A 15 -9.79 18.94 8.93
N GLY A 16 -9.55 17.73 9.42
CA GLY A 16 -9.43 17.40 10.85
C GLY A 16 -10.54 18.03 11.69
N ASP A 17 -10.15 18.86 12.65
CA ASP A 17 -11.06 19.51 13.60
C ASP A 17 -12.04 20.53 12.96
N SER A 18 -11.90 20.83 11.66
CA SER A 18 -12.83 21.70 10.92
C SER A 18 -14.12 20.98 10.48
N LEU A 19 -14.14 19.65 10.56
CA LEU A 19 -15.31 18.85 10.22
C LEU A 19 -16.40 19.00 11.27
N SER A 20 -17.66 19.15 10.84
CA SER A 20 -18.79 18.92 11.71
C SER A 20 -18.88 17.45 12.12
N ALA A 21 -19.60 17.16 13.20
CA ALA A 21 -19.79 15.78 13.66
C ALA A 21 -20.40 14.86 12.58
N SER A 22 -21.31 15.39 11.75
CA SER A 22 -21.92 14.63 10.64
C SER A 22 -20.96 14.39 9.48
N GLU A 23 -20.07 15.33 9.19
CA GLU A 23 -19.06 15.16 8.15
C GLU A 23 -18.02 14.15 8.61
N LEU A 24 -17.52 14.28 9.84
CA LEU A 24 -16.60 13.31 10.45
C LEU A 24 -17.19 11.89 10.42
N ALA A 25 -18.45 11.71 10.85
CA ALA A 25 -19.11 10.40 10.83
C ALA A 25 -19.24 9.81 9.41
N SER A 26 -19.41 10.67 8.39
CA SER A 26 -19.46 10.22 6.99
C SER A 26 -18.08 9.83 6.48
N CYS A 27 -17.04 10.59 6.83
CA CYS A 27 -15.65 10.28 6.52
C CYS A 27 -15.25 8.92 7.11
N THR A 28 -15.49 8.72 8.41
CA THR A 28 -15.12 7.48 9.11
C THR A 28 -15.86 6.28 8.52
N THR A 29 -17.17 6.38 8.27
CA THR A 29 -17.96 5.29 7.66
C THR A 29 -17.37 4.83 6.31
N ILE A 30 -16.88 5.77 5.49
CA ILE A 30 -16.33 5.45 4.17
C ILE A 30 -14.98 4.73 4.31
N ALA A 31 -14.10 5.25 5.16
CA ALA A 31 -12.76 4.68 5.37
C ALA A 31 -12.83 3.33 6.09
N GLU A 32 -13.62 3.21 7.16
CA GLU A 32 -13.87 1.97 7.90
C GLU A 32 -14.37 0.86 6.98
N ARG A 33 -15.32 1.15 6.09
CA ARG A 33 -15.84 0.15 5.14
C ARG A 33 -14.75 -0.36 4.18
N SER A 34 -13.79 0.48 3.82
CA SER A 34 -12.63 0.04 3.03
C SER A 34 -11.72 -0.85 3.86
N PHE A 35 -11.25 -0.36 5.01
CA PHE A 35 -10.30 -1.09 5.85
C PHE A 35 -10.86 -2.44 6.34
N ALA A 36 -12.16 -2.48 6.67
CA ALA A 36 -12.84 -3.71 7.09
C ALA A 36 -12.93 -4.79 5.99
N THR A 37 -12.52 -4.52 4.75
CA THR A 37 -12.44 -5.56 3.72
C THR A 37 -11.34 -6.58 3.99
N PHE A 38 -10.34 -6.27 4.82
CA PHE A 38 -9.38 -7.26 5.30
C PHE A 38 -10.05 -8.42 6.06
N GLU A 39 -11.06 -8.10 6.86
CA GLU A 39 -11.80 -9.09 7.66
C GLU A 39 -13.01 -9.65 6.91
N ASN A 40 -13.75 -8.79 6.23
CA ASN A 40 -15.01 -9.17 5.58
C ASN A 40 -14.82 -9.80 4.20
N GLY A 41 -13.64 -9.63 3.61
CA GLY A 41 -13.37 -9.97 2.22
C GLY A 41 -14.18 -9.15 1.22
N ILE A 42 -14.03 -9.50 -0.06
CA ILE A 42 -14.79 -8.91 -1.16
C ILE A 42 -15.36 -10.06 -1.99
N ASN A 43 -16.66 -10.03 -2.27
CA ASN A 43 -17.29 -11.10 -3.04
C ASN A 43 -16.65 -11.24 -4.43
N GLY A 44 -16.15 -12.44 -4.74
CA GLY A 44 -15.50 -12.75 -6.01
C GLY A 44 -14.02 -12.37 -6.07
N VAL A 45 -13.41 -11.93 -4.97
CA VAL A 45 -11.97 -11.63 -4.88
C VAL A 45 -11.34 -12.55 -3.82
N SER A 46 -10.11 -12.99 -4.08
CA SER A 46 -9.28 -13.70 -3.10
C SER A 46 -8.83 -12.78 -1.96
N ALA A 47 -7.91 -13.25 -1.12
CA ALA A 47 -7.24 -12.41 -0.14
C ALA A 47 -6.66 -11.14 -0.80
N ILE A 48 -6.80 -10.01 -0.10
CA ILE A 48 -6.22 -8.73 -0.49
C ILE A 48 -4.72 -8.80 -0.19
N THR A 49 -3.89 -8.60 -1.20
CA THR A 49 -2.42 -8.72 -1.15
C THR A 49 -1.77 -7.73 -2.13
N GLY A 50 -0.47 -7.52 -2.01
CA GLY A 50 0.31 -6.66 -2.89
C GLY A 50 -0.21 -5.22 -2.85
N ALA A 51 -0.17 -4.53 -3.99
CA ALA A 51 -0.53 -3.10 -4.04
C ALA A 51 -1.94 -2.80 -3.52
N ASN A 52 -2.90 -3.72 -3.69
CA ASN A 52 -4.25 -3.52 -3.16
C ASN A 52 -4.29 -3.56 -1.62
N LEU A 53 -3.42 -4.36 -0.99
CA LEU A 53 -3.28 -4.38 0.46
C LEU A 53 -2.71 -3.06 0.96
N GLN A 54 -1.61 -2.61 0.34
CA GLN A 54 -0.96 -1.36 0.71
C GLN A 54 -1.94 -0.17 0.58
N ALA A 55 -2.72 -0.11 -0.51
CA ALA A 55 -3.71 0.95 -0.72
C ALA A 55 -4.85 0.95 0.31
N ILE A 56 -5.32 -0.23 0.72
CA ILE A 56 -6.36 -0.34 1.76
C ILE A 56 -5.77 -0.03 3.14
N ALA A 57 -4.52 -0.42 3.40
CA ALA A 57 -3.82 -0.09 4.63
C ALA A 57 -3.59 1.44 4.76
N SER A 58 -3.24 2.13 3.67
CA SER A 58 -3.15 3.61 3.61
C SER A 58 -4.44 4.28 4.11
N ILE A 59 -5.59 3.83 3.60
CA ILE A 59 -6.91 4.33 4.04
C ILE A 59 -7.12 4.07 5.54
N GLY A 60 -6.66 2.92 6.04
CA GLY A 60 -6.68 2.58 7.46
C GLY A 60 -5.81 3.49 8.31
N ILE A 61 -4.60 3.83 7.84
CA ILE A 61 -3.67 4.75 8.50
C ILE A 61 -4.31 6.14 8.59
N ASP A 62 -4.79 6.69 7.49
CA ASP A 62 -5.45 8.00 7.46
C ASP A 62 -6.67 8.04 8.38
N HIS A 63 -7.48 6.98 8.36
CA HIS A 63 -8.62 6.84 9.26
C HIS A 63 -8.19 6.83 10.72
N ALA A 64 -7.19 6.02 11.07
CA ALA A 64 -6.67 5.90 12.41
C ALA A 64 -6.14 7.24 12.94
N LEU A 65 -5.44 8.01 12.09
CA LEU A 65 -4.96 9.34 12.42
C LEU A 65 -6.11 10.33 12.63
N LEU A 66 -7.12 10.30 11.75
CA LEU A 66 -8.30 11.17 11.85
C LEU A 66 -9.08 10.95 13.15
N VAL A 67 -9.25 9.69 13.57
CA VAL A 67 -9.98 9.36 14.82
C VAL A 67 -9.08 9.20 16.04
N LYS A 68 -7.75 9.35 15.87
CA LYS A 68 -6.73 9.21 16.92
C LYS A 68 -6.77 7.84 17.61
N ASP A 69 -6.94 6.77 16.83
CA ASP A 69 -6.97 5.39 17.32
C ASP A 69 -5.67 4.64 16.99
N SER A 70 -4.82 4.46 17.99
CA SER A 70 -3.54 3.76 17.84
C SER A 70 -3.69 2.26 17.54
N SER A 71 -4.83 1.66 17.85
CA SER A 71 -5.06 0.23 17.60
C SER A 71 -5.26 -0.03 16.11
N ILE A 72 -6.04 0.83 15.44
CA ILE A 72 -6.22 0.78 13.98
C ILE A 72 -4.90 1.09 13.29
N LEU A 73 -4.16 2.09 13.78
CA LEU A 73 -2.86 2.45 13.23
C LEU A 73 -1.88 1.28 13.28
N THR A 74 -1.80 0.61 14.44
CA THR A 74 -0.95 -0.57 14.64
C THR A 74 -1.38 -1.74 13.75
N ASP A 75 -2.69 -1.99 13.61
CA ASP A 75 -3.18 -3.04 12.72
C ASP A 75 -2.84 -2.74 11.25
N ALA A 76 -2.96 -1.48 10.82
CA ALA A 76 -2.63 -1.09 9.46
C ALA A 76 -1.14 -1.30 9.15
N PHE A 77 -0.22 -0.84 10.01
CA PHE A 77 1.22 -1.06 9.82
C PHE A 77 1.63 -2.54 9.91
N ASN A 78 1.01 -3.32 10.80
CA ASN A 78 1.23 -4.77 10.84
C ASN A 78 0.86 -5.45 9.51
N ARG A 79 -0.18 -4.97 8.82
CA ARG A 79 -0.55 -5.46 7.50
C ARG A 79 0.42 -5.00 6.43
N VAL A 80 0.78 -3.71 6.41
CA VAL A 80 1.80 -3.15 5.50
C VAL A 80 3.06 -3.99 5.52
N HIS A 81 3.69 -4.14 6.70
CA HIS A 81 4.93 -4.89 6.85
C HIS A 81 4.76 -6.39 6.69
N GLY A 82 3.63 -6.95 7.11
CA GLY A 82 3.34 -8.38 6.98
C GLY A 82 3.20 -8.87 5.54
N ASP A 83 2.88 -7.98 4.59
CA ASP A 83 2.79 -8.28 3.16
C ASP A 83 4.13 -8.12 2.43
N ILE A 84 5.10 -7.43 3.04
CA ILE A 84 6.45 -7.22 2.49
C ILE A 84 7.33 -8.41 2.84
N VAL A 85 7.15 -9.49 2.08
CA VAL A 85 7.90 -10.74 2.22
C VAL A 85 8.26 -11.34 0.86
N ILE A 86 9.31 -12.17 0.83
CA ILE A 86 9.63 -12.97 -0.36
C ILE A 86 8.61 -14.10 -0.52
N GLN A 87 7.85 -14.03 -1.61
CA GLN A 87 6.77 -14.96 -1.93
C GLN A 87 7.29 -16.16 -2.72
N ASN A 88 7.35 -17.32 -2.05
CA ASN A 88 7.86 -18.56 -2.62
C ASN A 88 6.79 -19.45 -3.27
N ALA A 89 5.50 -19.16 -3.04
CA ALA A 89 4.41 -19.96 -3.60
C ALA A 89 4.23 -19.71 -5.10
N LEU A 90 3.87 -20.74 -5.86
CA LEU A 90 3.57 -20.60 -7.28
C LEU A 90 2.44 -19.59 -7.49
N ARG A 91 2.66 -18.62 -8.38
CA ARG A 91 1.65 -17.62 -8.76
C ARG A 91 1.08 -16.81 -7.58
N ALA A 92 1.86 -16.62 -6.51
CA ALA A 92 1.53 -15.68 -5.45
C ALA A 92 1.61 -14.21 -5.88
N ASP A 93 0.86 -13.35 -5.22
CA ASP A 93 1.01 -11.90 -5.35
C ASP A 93 2.14 -11.43 -4.40
N GLY A 94 2.85 -10.36 -4.73
CA GLY A 94 4.00 -9.82 -3.99
C GLY A 94 5.38 -10.08 -4.60
N ILE A 95 6.43 -9.75 -3.84
CA ILE A 95 7.84 -9.75 -4.25
C ILE A 95 8.38 -11.18 -4.36
N ARG A 96 9.15 -11.47 -5.41
CA ARG A 96 9.84 -12.75 -5.60
C ARG A 96 11.33 -12.65 -5.28
N ALA A 97 11.95 -13.81 -5.07
CA ALA A 97 13.38 -13.91 -4.78
C ALA A 97 14.27 -13.40 -5.94
N ASP A 98 13.74 -13.30 -7.17
CA ASP A 98 14.40 -12.71 -8.33
C ASP A 98 14.01 -11.25 -8.58
N GLY A 99 13.28 -10.64 -7.64
CA GLY A 99 12.77 -9.27 -7.72
C GLY A 99 11.62 -9.05 -8.71
N SER A 100 11.10 -10.10 -9.35
CA SER A 100 9.82 -9.96 -10.04
C SER A 100 8.70 -9.66 -9.03
N PHE A 101 7.71 -8.88 -9.45
CA PHE A 101 6.52 -8.58 -8.65
C PHE A 101 5.29 -9.26 -9.25
N GLY A 102 4.64 -10.12 -8.48
CA GLY A 102 3.40 -10.77 -8.87
C GLY A 102 2.17 -9.99 -8.42
N GLN A 103 1.13 -9.92 -9.25
CA GLN A 103 -0.22 -9.50 -8.83
C GLN A 103 -1.29 -10.26 -9.62
N HIS A 104 -2.52 -10.34 -9.11
CA HIS A 104 -3.65 -10.98 -9.78
C HIS A 104 -3.38 -12.46 -10.09
N SER A 105 -3.06 -13.22 -9.04
CA SER A 105 -2.63 -14.61 -9.15
C SER A 105 -1.27 -14.72 -9.86
N GLY A 106 -0.34 -13.87 -9.42
CA GLY A 106 1.08 -13.90 -9.74
C GLY A 106 1.44 -13.59 -11.18
N ILE A 107 0.64 -12.77 -11.87
CA ILE A 107 1.03 -12.16 -13.13
C ILE A 107 2.20 -11.21 -12.84
N ILE A 108 3.28 -11.31 -13.62
CA ILE A 108 4.42 -10.39 -13.50
C ILE A 108 3.94 -8.98 -13.85
N TYR A 109 4.05 -8.06 -12.90
CA TYR A 109 3.40 -6.76 -12.95
C TYR A 109 4.21 -5.61 -12.33
N ASN A 110 5.55 -5.72 -12.34
CA ASN A 110 6.50 -4.73 -11.82
C ASN A 110 6.12 -3.29 -12.20
N GLY A 111 6.03 -2.97 -13.49
CA GLY A 111 5.75 -1.59 -13.92
C GLY A 111 4.35 -1.01 -13.71
N ASN A 112 3.44 -1.76 -13.07
CA ASN A 112 2.10 -1.31 -12.74
C ASN A 112 1.81 -1.50 -11.25
N TYR A 113 1.25 -2.64 -10.85
CA TYR A 113 0.96 -2.92 -9.44
C TYR A 113 2.23 -3.00 -8.58
N GLY A 114 3.37 -3.42 -9.13
CA GLY A 114 4.66 -3.36 -8.41
C GLY A 114 5.03 -1.92 -8.11
N ARG A 115 5.02 -1.04 -9.11
CA ARG A 115 5.28 0.40 -8.95
C ARG A 115 4.31 1.06 -7.96
N ASP A 116 3.04 0.69 -7.98
CA ASP A 116 2.07 1.21 -7.01
C ASP A 116 2.42 0.74 -5.58
N PHE A 117 2.80 -0.53 -5.42
CA PHE A 117 3.26 -1.11 -4.15
C PHE A 117 4.52 -0.41 -3.61
N GLU A 118 5.52 -0.18 -4.46
CA GLU A 118 6.74 0.55 -4.09
C GLU A 118 6.46 1.99 -3.68
N SER A 119 5.59 2.68 -4.43
CA SER A 119 5.26 4.08 -4.17
C SER A 119 4.59 4.25 -2.81
N GLU A 120 3.63 3.38 -2.49
CA GLU A 120 2.92 3.41 -1.20
C GLU A 120 3.86 3.08 -0.02
N ILE A 121 4.73 2.08 -0.16
CA ILE A 121 5.71 1.75 0.89
C ILE A 121 6.63 2.94 1.17
N LEU A 122 7.17 3.59 0.14
CA LEU A 122 8.03 4.75 0.33
C LEU A 122 7.28 5.90 1.02
N ASP A 123 6.03 6.16 0.63
CA ASP A 123 5.22 7.20 1.25
C ASP A 123 4.99 6.92 2.75
N PHE A 124 4.72 5.67 3.13
CA PHE A 124 4.56 5.28 4.54
C PHE A 124 5.87 5.43 5.31
N GLU A 125 6.95 4.78 4.84
CA GLU A 125 8.21 4.67 5.58
C GLU A 125 8.91 6.01 5.77
N ILE A 126 8.78 6.93 4.80
CA ILE A 126 9.26 8.31 4.97
C ILE A 126 8.48 9.03 6.08
N ALA A 127 7.18 8.79 6.20
CA ALA A 127 6.33 9.45 7.20
C ALA A 127 6.55 8.91 8.62
N VAL A 128 6.96 7.64 8.75
CA VAL A 128 7.12 6.96 10.06
C VAL A 128 8.56 6.77 10.51
N LEU A 129 9.53 7.34 9.79
CA LEU A 129 10.94 7.31 10.17
C LEU A 129 11.15 7.78 11.62
N GLU A 130 11.96 7.06 12.39
CA GLU A 130 12.23 7.29 13.82
C GLU A 130 11.00 7.13 14.74
N SER A 131 9.92 6.52 14.26
CA SER A 131 8.74 6.17 15.07
C SER A 131 8.68 4.67 15.39
N GLU A 132 7.72 4.27 16.23
CA GLU A 132 7.48 2.84 16.53
C GLU A 132 6.94 2.05 15.35
N PHE A 133 6.51 2.73 14.27
CA PHE A 133 5.99 2.12 13.05
C PHE A 133 7.02 2.01 11.93
N GLU A 134 8.28 2.37 12.18
CA GLU A 134 9.36 2.22 11.19
C GLU A 134 9.59 0.74 10.82
N ALA A 135 9.74 0.45 9.53
CA ALA A 135 10.07 -0.88 9.05
C ALA A 135 11.38 -1.42 9.64
N SER A 136 11.36 -2.69 10.06
CA SER A 136 12.57 -3.40 10.46
C SER A 136 13.54 -3.61 9.28
N ILE A 137 14.81 -3.86 9.59
CA ILE A 137 15.84 -4.09 8.56
C ILE A 137 15.48 -5.24 7.61
N ASP A 138 14.88 -6.32 8.12
CA ASP A 138 14.48 -7.47 7.31
C ASP A 138 13.39 -7.09 6.28
N VAL A 139 12.50 -6.16 6.63
CA VAL A 139 11.47 -5.62 5.70
C VAL A 139 12.14 -4.74 4.64
N GLN A 140 13.10 -3.91 5.04
CA GLN A 140 13.85 -3.05 4.11
C GLN A 140 14.63 -3.89 3.09
N GLU A 141 15.33 -4.95 3.53
CA GLU A 141 16.07 -5.86 2.64
C GLU A 141 15.14 -6.54 1.60
N VAL A 142 13.89 -6.83 1.95
CA VAL A 142 12.92 -7.38 0.98
C VAL A 142 12.52 -6.34 -0.07
N VAL A 143 12.34 -5.08 0.32
CA VAL A 143 12.05 -3.98 -0.63
C VAL A 143 13.25 -3.72 -1.54
N GLU A 144 14.47 -3.80 -1.00
CA GLU A 144 15.70 -3.67 -1.79
C GLU A 144 15.76 -4.67 -2.95
N VAL A 145 15.33 -5.93 -2.74
CA VAL A 145 15.25 -6.95 -3.80
C VAL A 145 14.35 -6.49 -4.97
N LEU A 146 13.22 -5.86 -4.67
CA LEU A 146 12.32 -5.34 -5.69
C LEU A 146 12.95 -4.16 -6.43
N PHE A 147 13.50 -3.18 -5.69
CA PHE A 147 14.10 -1.97 -6.25
C PHE A 147 15.31 -2.27 -7.13
N GLU A 148 16.15 -3.23 -6.74
CA GLU A 148 17.30 -3.66 -7.53
C GLU A 148 16.87 -4.29 -8.85
N ALA A 149 15.82 -5.10 -8.86
CA ALA A 149 15.32 -5.71 -10.08
C ALA A 149 14.63 -4.69 -11.00
N ASP A 150 13.86 -3.78 -10.43
CA ASP A 150 13.10 -2.77 -11.18
C ASP A 150 14.00 -1.79 -11.92
N GLN A 151 15.21 -1.51 -11.41
CA GLN A 151 16.24 -0.75 -12.14
C GLN A 151 16.60 -1.34 -13.49
N TRP A 152 16.58 -2.67 -13.63
CA TRP A 152 16.88 -3.36 -14.90
C TRP A 152 15.67 -3.41 -15.84
N MET A 153 14.49 -3.10 -15.35
CA MET A 153 13.23 -3.08 -16.10
C MET A 153 12.83 -1.67 -16.53
N ILE A 154 13.72 -0.68 -16.40
CA ILE A 154 13.47 0.70 -16.80
C ILE A 154 14.44 1.11 -17.90
N PHE A 155 13.91 1.66 -18.99
CA PHE A 155 14.69 2.23 -20.08
C PHE A 155 14.43 3.73 -20.24
N ARG A 156 15.44 4.46 -20.74
CA ARG A 156 15.35 5.90 -21.04
C ARG A 156 15.02 6.12 -22.51
N ASN A 157 13.92 6.83 -22.77
CA ASN A 157 13.65 7.37 -24.09
C ASN A 157 14.59 8.55 -24.38
N ILE A 158 15.52 8.36 -25.32
CA ILE A 158 16.56 9.36 -25.63
C ILE A 158 16.05 10.63 -26.32
N PHE A 159 14.81 10.62 -26.85
CA PHE A 159 14.22 11.79 -27.51
C PHE A 159 13.42 12.66 -26.55
N THR A 160 12.77 12.05 -25.55
CA THR A 160 11.91 12.75 -24.58
C THR A 160 12.57 12.91 -23.21
N ASP A 161 13.72 12.27 -22.99
CA ASP A 161 14.39 12.19 -21.70
C ASP A 161 13.50 11.59 -20.58
N THR A 162 12.60 10.69 -20.95
CA THR A 162 11.63 10.08 -20.04
C THR A 162 12.00 8.63 -19.75
N LEU A 163 11.90 8.21 -18.49
CA LEU A 163 12.04 6.82 -18.10
C LEU A 163 10.71 6.06 -18.30
N HIS A 164 10.79 4.85 -18.81
CA HIS A 164 9.65 3.96 -19.03
C HIS A 164 9.99 2.57 -18.52
N TRP A 165 8.97 1.87 -18.02
CA TRP A 165 9.05 0.43 -17.80
C TRP A 165 9.17 -0.31 -19.13
N ASP A 166 10.06 -1.29 -19.18
CA ASP A 166 10.19 -2.27 -20.25
C ASP A 166 8.98 -3.22 -20.19
N PHE A 167 8.31 -3.44 -21.32
CA PHE A 167 6.99 -4.08 -21.42
C PHE A 167 6.96 -5.30 -22.34
#